data_AF-A0A3M6VAR5-F1
#
_entry.id   AF-A0A3M6VAR5-F1
#
_cell.length_a   1.000
_cell.length_b   1.000
_cell.length_c   1.000
_cell.angle_alpha   90.00
_cell.angle_beta   90.00
_cell.angle_gamma   90.00
#
_symmetry.space_group_name_H-M   'P 1'
#
loop_
_entity.id
_entity.type
_entity.pdbx_description
1 polymer ?
#
loop_
_entity_poly.entity_id
_entity_poly.type
_entity_poly.pdbx_seq_one_letter_code
_entity_poly.pdbx_strand_id
1 'polypeptide(L)'
;MAKDLDQINLDLNNVLNRMNVIETRLADEIKQVDGPVGGANLREYQTQLLLKLRAIRDSMQKEGSSLEQLRKERDDARIERDALKKQVDKLNYRVHHLKQHVPVPSPTDMKL
;
A
#
# COMPACT_ATOMS: atom_id res chain seq x y z
N MET A 1 8.72 11.92 -0.09
CA MET A 1 8.17 10.55 -0.26
C MET A 1 8.06 9.78 1.05
N ALA A 2 9.14 9.47 1.78
CA ALA A 2 9.01 8.74 3.05
C ALA A 2 8.20 9.54 4.11
N LYS A 3 8.51 10.83 4.25
CA LYS A 3 7.76 11.77 5.11
C LYS A 3 6.27 11.89 4.77
N ASP A 4 5.91 11.80 3.50
CA ASP A 4 4.52 11.96 3.07
C ASP A 4 3.68 10.72 3.44
N LEU A 5 4.30 9.54 3.41
CA LEU A 5 3.69 8.28 3.84
C LEU A 5 3.49 8.23 5.36
N ASP A 6 4.48 8.71 6.12
CA ASP A 6 4.38 8.82 7.57
C ASP A 6 3.26 9.80 7.97
N GLN A 7 3.13 10.91 7.25
CA GLN A 7 2.06 11.88 7.47
C GLN A 7 0.67 11.27 7.20
N ILE A 8 0.52 10.52 6.10
CA ILE A 8 -0.74 9.83 5.77
C ILE A 8 -1.11 8.80 6.85
N ASN A 9 -0.13 8.05 7.37
CA ASN A 9 -0.37 7.11 8.45
C ASN A 9 -0.80 7.80 9.75
N LEU A 10 -0.22 8.98 10.05
CA LEU A 10 -0.61 9.80 11.19
C LEU A 10 -2.04 10.33 11.06
N ASP A 11 -2.41 10.78 9.86
CA ASP A 11 -3.74 11.31 9.57
C ASP A 11 -4.81 10.21 9.64
N LEU A 12 -4.52 9.01 9.13
CA LEU A 12 -5.40 7.84 9.25
C LEU A 12 -5.65 7.43 10.70
N ASN A 13 -4.60 7.40 11.51
CA ASN A 13 -4.72 7.10 12.95
C ASN A 13 -5.55 8.16 13.69
N ASN A 14 -5.38 9.44 13.33
CA ASN A 14 -6.20 10.52 13.87
C ASN A 14 -7.68 10.39 13.51
N VAL A 15 -8.00 10.03 12.27
CA VAL A 15 -9.38 9.80 11.84
C VAL A 15 -10.00 8.62 12.59
N LEU A 16 -9.27 7.51 12.76
CA LEU A 16 -9.73 6.36 13.53
C LEU A 16 -10.05 6.71 14.99
N ASN A 17 -9.18 7.48 15.63
CA ASN A 17 -9.40 7.93 17.01
C ASN A 17 -10.63 8.83 17.12
N ARG A 18 -10.81 9.76 16.18
CA ARG A 18 -12.01 10.63 16.15
C ARG A 18 -13.28 9.81 15.93
N MET A 19 -13.23 8.78 15.11
CA MET A 19 -14.37 7.91 14.85
C MET A 19 -14.76 7.12 16.12
N ASN A 20 -13.79 6.58 16.85
CA ASN A 20 -14.02 5.92 18.15
C ASN A 20 -14.66 6.88 19.18
N VAL A 21 -14.20 8.14 19.24
CA VAL A 21 -14.76 9.16 20.14
C VAL A 21 -16.21 9.50 19.75
N ILE A 22 -16.52 9.57 18.46
CA ILE A 22 -17.89 9.81 17.98
C ILE A 22 -18.78 8.59 18.29
N GLU A 23 -18.30 7.36 18.09
CA GLU A 23 -19.05 6.15 18.44
C GLU A 23 -19.40 6.09 19.93
N THR A 24 -18.46 6.46 20.80
CA THR A 24 -18.70 6.50 22.26
C THR A 24 -19.70 7.59 22.64
N ARG A 25 -19.55 8.81 22.09
CA ARG A 25 -20.52 9.90 22.34
C ARG A 25 -21.92 9.55 21.85
N LEU A 26 -22.02 8.95 20.67
CA LEU A 26 -23.30 8.54 20.11
C LEU A 26 -23.97 7.47 21.00
N ALA A 27 -23.19 6.52 21.53
CA ALA A 27 -23.70 5.51 22.45
C ALA A 27 -24.25 6.11 23.76
N ASP A 28 -23.68 7.23 24.23
CA ASP A 28 -24.15 7.92 25.44
C ASP A 28 -25.35 8.84 25.16
N GLU A 29 -25.39 9.53 24.01
CA GLU A 29 -26.55 10.30 23.58
C GLU A 29 -27.78 9.42 23.32
N ILE A 30 -27.58 8.20 22.82
CA ILE A 30 -28.66 7.21 22.64
C ILE A 30 -29.37 6.88 23.96
N LYS A 31 -28.65 6.83 25.08
CA LYS A 31 -29.23 6.58 26.41
C LYS A 31 -30.08 7.75 26.93
N GLN A 32 -29.80 8.98 26.45
CA GLN A 32 -30.48 10.21 26.86
C GLN A 32 -31.77 10.48 26.07
N VAL A 33 -31.88 9.94 24.84
CA VAL A 33 -33.02 10.18 23.92
C VAL A 33 -34.18 9.19 24.13
N ASP A 34 -34.10 8.32 25.14
CA ASP A 34 -35.05 7.23 25.44
C ASP A 34 -36.38 7.72 26.06
N GLY A 35 -37.10 8.58 25.33
CA GLY A 35 -38.47 9.03 25.61
C GLY A 35 -39.51 8.37 24.68
N PRO A 36 -40.80 8.32 25.07
CA PRO A 36 -41.71 7.19 24.76
C PRO A 36 -42.21 7.06 23.32
N VAL A 37 -41.90 7.97 22.40
CA VAL A 37 -42.59 8.04 21.09
C VAL A 37 -41.69 8.19 19.87
N GLY A 38 -40.36 8.08 20.03
CA GLY A 38 -39.40 8.09 18.90
C GLY A 38 -38.41 6.93 18.86
N GLY A 39 -38.37 6.08 19.91
CA GLY A 39 -37.24 5.19 20.19
C GLY A 39 -37.06 4.00 19.26
N ALA A 40 -38.13 3.35 18.76
CA ALA A 40 -37.98 2.10 18.01
C ALA A 40 -37.37 2.29 16.60
N ASN A 41 -37.94 3.19 15.79
CA ASN A 41 -37.43 3.50 14.45
C ASN A 41 -36.07 4.19 14.50
N LEU A 42 -35.84 5.05 15.49
CA LEU A 42 -34.54 5.70 15.69
C LEU A 42 -33.46 4.67 16.05
N ARG A 43 -33.78 3.69 16.92
CA ARG A 43 -32.86 2.61 17.32
C ARG A 43 -32.56 1.65 16.18
N GLU A 44 -33.54 1.33 15.34
CA GLU A 44 -33.30 0.57 14.10
C GLU A 44 -32.37 1.33 13.15
N TYR A 45 -32.65 2.61 12.92
CA TYR A 45 -31.80 3.45 12.07
C TYR A 45 -30.37 3.55 12.60
N GLN A 46 -30.19 3.75 13.91
CA GLN A 46 -28.89 3.77 14.57
C GLN A 46 -28.15 2.43 14.44
N THR A 47 -28.86 1.31 14.62
CA THR A 47 -28.28 -0.02 14.48
C THR A 47 -27.81 -0.27 13.04
N GLN A 48 -28.63 0.10 12.04
CA GLN A 48 -28.24 0.02 10.64
C GLN A 48 -27.05 0.92 10.31
N LEU A 49 -26.98 2.12 10.88
CA LEU A 49 -25.87 3.04 10.67
C LEU A 49 -24.56 2.48 11.25
N LEU A 50 -24.60 1.94 12.48
CA LEU A 50 -23.44 1.29 13.10
C LEU A 50 -22.94 0.08 12.31
N LEU A 51 -23.87 -0.73 11.77
CA LEU A 51 -23.51 -1.86 10.91
C LEU A 51 -22.80 -1.38 9.62
N LYS A 52 -23.30 -0.29 9.01
CA LYS A 52 -22.64 0.31 7.83
C LYS A 52 -21.25 0.86 8.17
N LEU A 53 -21.09 1.55 9.30
CA LEU A 53 -19.80 2.08 9.75
C LEU A 53 -18.79 0.96 10.03
N ARG A 54 -19.22 -0.15 10.66
CA ARG A 54 -18.37 -1.34 10.83
C ARG A 54 -17.94 -1.94 9.49
N ALA A 55 -18.86 -2.07 8.54
CA ALA A 55 -18.54 -2.60 7.22
C ALA A 55 -17.50 -1.71 6.49
N ILE A 56 -17.64 -0.38 6.60
CA ILE A 56 -16.66 0.57 6.04
C ILE A 56 -15.29 0.40 6.71
N ARG A 57 -15.25 0.34 8.05
CA ARG A 57 -14.00 0.12 8.81
C ARG A 57 -13.31 -1.18 8.39
N ASP A 58 -14.07 -2.27 8.30
CA ASP A 58 -13.51 -3.58 7.96
C ASP A 58 -12.98 -3.60 6.51
N SER A 59 -13.64 -2.90 5.57
CA SER A 59 -13.13 -2.69 4.21
C SER A 59 -11.84 -1.89 4.21
N MET A 60 -11.80 -0.77 4.93
CA MET A 60 -10.60 0.08 5.04
C MET A 60 -9.42 -0.69 5.63
N GLN A 61 -9.64 -1.54 6.62
CA GLN A 61 -8.59 -2.36 7.21
C GLN A 61 -8.06 -3.41 6.21
N LYS A 62 -8.95 -4.02 5.43
CA LYS A 62 -8.58 -4.97 4.36
C LYS A 62 -7.79 -4.29 3.24
N GLU A 63 -8.24 -3.11 2.81
CA GLU A 63 -7.57 -2.30 1.79
C GLU A 63 -6.20 -1.80 2.26
N GLY A 64 -6.09 -1.36 3.53
CA GLY A 64 -4.80 -0.98 4.12
C GLY A 64 -3.79 -2.13 4.15
N SER A 65 -4.25 -3.36 4.44
CA SER A 65 -3.43 -4.57 4.36
C SER A 65 -2.95 -4.86 2.93
N SER A 66 -3.84 -4.70 1.94
CA SER A 66 -3.47 -4.86 0.52
C SER A 66 -2.46 -3.81 0.06
N LEU A 67 -2.55 -2.60 0.57
CA LEU A 67 -1.64 -1.52 0.20
C LEU A 67 -0.21 -1.73 0.73
N GLU A 68 -0.06 -2.27 1.94
CA GLU A 68 1.26 -2.66 2.45
C GLU A 68 1.87 -3.84 1.70
N GLN A 69 1.05 -4.81 1.27
CA GLN A 69 1.50 -5.89 0.40
C GLN A 69 2.05 -5.34 -0.93
N LEU A 70 1.31 -4.42 -1.58
CA LEU A 70 1.77 -3.78 -2.83
C LEU A 70 3.04 -2.94 -2.65
N ARG A 71 3.21 -2.29 -1.49
CA ARG A 71 4.46 -1.55 -1.17
C ARG A 71 5.64 -2.50 -1.08
N LYS A 72 5.48 -3.64 -0.39
CA LYS A 72 6.50 -4.67 -0.27
C LYS A 72 6.88 -5.24 -1.64
N GLU A 73 5.89 -5.65 -2.44
CA GLU A 73 6.10 -6.16 -3.80
C GLU A 73 6.84 -5.16 -4.69
N ARG A 74 6.46 -3.87 -4.62
CA ARG A 74 7.14 -2.80 -5.35
C ARG A 74 8.61 -2.67 -4.92
N ASP A 75 8.89 -2.74 -3.63
CA ASP A 75 10.24 -2.56 -3.11
C ASP A 75 11.13 -3.76 -3.46
N ASP A 76 10.59 -4.98 -3.39
CA ASP A 76 11.26 -6.20 -3.87
C ASP A 76 11.58 -6.11 -5.38
N ALA A 77 10.61 -5.68 -6.21
CA ALA A 77 10.81 -5.48 -7.64
C ALA A 77 11.86 -4.39 -7.95
N ARG A 78 11.96 -3.35 -7.13
CA ARG A 78 12.99 -2.31 -7.27
C ARG A 78 14.38 -2.87 -6.99
N ILE A 79 14.53 -3.67 -5.93
CA ILE A 79 15.80 -4.32 -5.56
C ILE A 79 16.25 -5.25 -6.70
N GLU A 80 15.34 -6.07 -7.22
CA GLU A 80 15.63 -6.98 -8.32
C GLU A 80 16.05 -6.23 -9.59
N ARG A 81 15.31 -5.18 -9.96
CA ARG A 81 15.64 -4.35 -11.12
C ARG A 81 17.02 -3.72 -10.99
N ASP A 82 17.39 -3.23 -9.82
CA ASP A 82 18.71 -2.62 -9.59
C ASP A 82 19.84 -3.66 -9.64
N ALA A 83 19.59 -4.89 -9.16
CA ALA A 83 20.54 -6.00 -9.28
C ALA A 83 20.75 -6.40 -10.75
N LEU A 84 19.66 -6.56 -11.51
CA LEU A 84 19.71 -6.89 -12.93
C LEU A 84 20.42 -5.80 -13.74
N LYS A 85 20.13 -4.52 -13.46
CA LYS A 85 20.80 -3.40 -14.12
C LYS A 85 22.32 -3.46 -13.92
N LYS A 86 22.80 -3.70 -12.69
CA LYS A 86 24.24 -3.88 -12.42
C LYS A 86 24.85 -5.04 -13.20
N GLN A 87 24.13 -6.16 -13.33
CA GLN A 87 24.60 -7.30 -14.10
C GLN A 87 24.68 -6.99 -15.60
N VAL A 88 23.68 -6.30 -16.15
CA VAL A 88 23.66 -5.83 -17.53
C VAL A 88 24.81 -4.87 -17.80
N ASP A 89 25.04 -3.89 -16.94
CA ASP A 89 26.14 -2.92 -17.08
C ASP A 89 27.50 -3.63 -17.07
N LYS A 90 27.70 -4.60 -16.17
CA LYS A 90 28.93 -5.41 -16.12
C LYS A 90 29.11 -6.25 -17.39
N LEU A 91 28.04 -6.84 -17.92
CA LEU A 91 28.12 -7.63 -19.13
C LEU A 91 28.41 -6.75 -20.35
N ASN A 92 27.75 -5.60 -20.46
CA ASN A 92 27.98 -4.61 -21.50
C ASN A 92 29.43 -4.13 -21.50
N TYR A 93 30.00 -3.84 -20.32
CA TYR A 93 31.41 -3.51 -20.19
C TYR A 93 32.31 -4.62 -20.74
N ARG A 94 32.06 -5.88 -20.34
CA ARG A 94 32.86 -7.03 -20.82
C ARG A 94 32.75 -7.21 -22.33
N VAL A 95 31.55 -7.08 -22.90
CA VAL A 95 31.34 -7.16 -24.35
C VAL A 95 32.09 -6.04 -25.07
N HIS A 96 32.01 -4.81 -24.56
CA HIS A 96 32.73 -3.68 -25.13
C HIS A 96 34.25 -3.89 -25.10
N HIS A 97 34.77 -4.33 -23.95
CA HIS A 97 36.19 -4.65 -23.80
C HIS A 97 36.62 -5.77 -24.76
N LEU A 98 35.82 -6.82 -24.92
CA LEU A 98 36.12 -7.90 -25.87
C LEU A 98 36.11 -7.40 -27.32
N LYS A 99 35.16 -6.54 -27.70
CA LYS A 99 35.13 -5.93 -29.04
C LYS A 99 36.35 -5.06 -29.33
N GLN A 100 36.95 -4.45 -28.31
CA GLN A 100 38.13 -3.59 -28.46
C GLN A 100 39.45 -4.35 -28.44
N HIS A 101 39.53 -5.44 -27.68
CA HIS A 101 40.81 -6.10 -27.37
C HIS A 101 40.94 -7.53 -27.91
N VAL A 102 39.88 -8.11 -28.45
CA VAL A 102 39.97 -9.41 -29.14
C VAL A 102 40.09 -9.17 -30.64
N PRO A 103 41.21 -9.57 -31.28
CA PRO A 103 41.32 -9.52 -32.72
C PRO A 103 40.29 -10.45 -33.34
N VAL A 104 39.43 -9.91 -34.20
CA VAL A 104 38.52 -10.72 -35.02
C VAL A 104 39.39 -11.46 -36.04
N PRO A 105 39.34 -12.80 -36.13
CA PRO A 105 40.09 -13.53 -37.14
C PRO A 105 39.68 -13.00 -38.51
N SER A 106 40.64 -12.60 -39.33
CA SER A 106 40.35 -12.20 -40.70
C SER A 106 39.88 -13.44 -41.48
N PRO A 107 39.12 -13.29 -42.58
CA PRO A 107 38.71 -14.42 -43.42
C PRO A 107 39.87 -15.29 -43.92
N THR A 108 41.09 -14.74 -43.91
CA THR A 108 42.36 -15.43 -44.22
C THR A 108 42.79 -16.42 -43.14
N ASP A 109 42.42 -16.19 -41.87
CA ASP A 109 42.79 -17.02 -40.72
C ASP A 109 41.84 -18.21 -40.51
N MET A 110 40.66 -18.19 -41.15
CA MET A 110 39.65 -19.25 -41.09
C MET A 110 39.74 -20.27 -42.24
N LYS A 111 40.72 -20.13 -43.15
CA LYS A 111 41.04 -21.11 -44.18
C LYS A 111 42.28 -21.91 -43.78
N LEU A 112 42.12 -22.86 -42.85
CA LEU A 112 43.04 -23.97 -42.62
C LEU A 112 42.22 -25.25 -42.41
#